data_AF-A0A847PUB2-F1
#
_entry.id   AF-A0A847PUB2-F1
#
_cell.length_a   1.000
_cell.length_b   1.000
_cell.length_c   1.000
_cell.angle_alpha   90.00
_cell.angle_beta   90.00
_cell.angle_gamma   90.00
#
_symmetry.space_group_name_H-M   'P 1'
#
loop_
_entity.id
_entity.type
_entity.pdbx_description
1 polymer ?
#
loop_
_entity_poly.entity_id
_entity_poly.type
_entity_poly.pdbx_seq_one_letter_code
_entity_poly.pdbx_strand_id
1 'polypeptide(L)'
;MAYENWIGHALIAIISLSLVVYVVTTGAMLRGRIKRSSGNIFKLHKKYGIYFGSFILGSFIYGLWIRLQHGESILLSVHGRLGLVILLIVALQVIPGLTLKNRATYRGLHKIMGYALAPILIIDASWGLYNGVIAGTKNLVLFHSISGGLAALFLTWIILEIRYPTQRSLSRARVASYVTVFLVTAGCWIAGGYNYLTSYGFQVKPLILEGPYPWVHEIVMELKEHIFVFLPIIALALSVTLSTLDGDIFLDDTKSRRALTMIAYLALFMVLLMFLMGAVISNAGQTGAEALK
;
A
#
# COMPACT_ATOMS: atom_id res chain seq x y z
N MET A 1 13.83 -26.10 -2.38
CA MET A 1 13.07 -25.15 -3.23
C MET A 1 13.62 -23.77 -2.94
N ALA A 2 14.10 -23.06 -3.97
CA ALA A 2 14.89 -21.86 -3.78
C ALA A 2 14.06 -20.79 -3.05
N TYR A 3 14.55 -20.41 -1.86
CA TYR A 3 14.09 -19.24 -1.11
C TYR A 3 14.26 -18.01 -2.01
N GLU A 4 13.19 -17.59 -2.69
CA GLU A 4 13.10 -16.18 -3.05
C GLU A 4 13.11 -15.44 -1.72
N ASN A 5 14.21 -14.75 -1.42
CA ASN A 5 14.39 -14.07 -0.15
C ASN A 5 13.27 -13.04 -0.02
N TRP A 6 12.22 -13.38 0.72
CA TRP A 6 10.96 -12.63 0.84
C TRP A 6 11.22 -11.17 1.27
N ILE A 7 12.30 -10.97 2.03
CA ILE A 7 12.84 -9.67 2.41
C ILE A 7 13.15 -8.80 1.18
N GLY A 8 13.75 -9.37 0.12
CA GLY A 8 14.04 -8.66 -1.12
C GLY A 8 12.79 -8.15 -1.81
N HIS A 9 11.75 -9.00 -1.92
CA HIS A 9 10.45 -8.61 -2.48
C HIS A 9 9.77 -7.51 -1.63
N ALA A 10 9.78 -7.65 -0.31
CA ALA A 10 9.22 -6.67 0.61
C ALA A 10 9.95 -5.30 0.50
N LEU A 11 11.28 -5.30 0.41
CA LEU A 11 12.07 -4.08 0.24
C LEU A 11 11.77 -3.40 -1.10
N ILE A 12 11.67 -4.17 -2.19
CA ILE A 12 11.30 -3.64 -3.51
C ILE A 12 9.91 -3.00 -3.46
N ALA A 13 8.94 -3.66 -2.82
CA ALA A 13 7.60 -3.10 -2.65
C ALA A 13 7.62 -1.80 -1.84
N ILE A 14 8.33 -1.75 -0.70
CA ILE A 14 8.41 -0.55 0.15
C ILE A 14 9.05 0.63 -0.60
N ILE A 15 10.17 0.39 -1.29
CA ILE A 15 10.88 1.43 -2.04
C ILE A 15 10.02 1.95 -3.19
N SER A 16 9.43 1.06 -3.99
CA SER A 16 8.57 1.44 -5.11
C SER A 16 7.32 2.21 -4.66
N LEU A 17 6.67 1.79 -3.57
CA LEU A 17 5.52 2.49 -2.98
C LEU A 17 5.91 3.87 -2.44
N SER A 18 7.05 3.98 -1.77
CA SER A 18 7.55 5.27 -1.26
C SER A 18 7.83 6.26 -2.41
N LEU A 19 8.49 5.77 -3.47
CA LEU A 19 8.78 6.57 -4.65
C LEU A 19 7.51 7.01 -5.38
N VAL A 20 6.55 6.10 -5.62
CA VAL A 20 5.31 6.46 -6.33
C VAL A 20 4.47 7.47 -5.52
N VAL A 21 4.37 7.31 -4.20
CA VAL A 21 3.67 8.27 -3.33
C VAL A 21 4.31 9.66 -3.45
N TYR A 22 5.63 9.74 -3.44
CA TYR A 22 6.34 11.01 -3.61
C TYR A 22 6.08 11.63 -5.00
N VAL A 23 6.14 10.82 -6.06
CA VAL A 23 5.89 11.29 -7.44
C VAL A 23 4.46 11.80 -7.61
N VAL A 24 3.47 11.07 -7.08
CA VAL A 24 2.05 11.47 -7.09
C VAL A 24 1.83 12.75 -6.29
N THR A 25 2.44 12.85 -5.10
CA THR A 25 2.33 14.04 -4.24
C THR A 25 2.89 15.30 -4.93
N THR A 26 4.10 15.21 -5.48
CA THR A 26 4.70 16.32 -6.22
C THR A 26 3.91 16.66 -7.50
N GLY A 27 3.34 15.67 -8.18
CA GLY A 27 2.43 15.87 -9.31
C GLY A 27 1.14 16.61 -8.93
N ALA A 28 0.56 16.29 -7.77
CA ALA A 28 -0.61 16.97 -7.22
C ALA A 28 -0.28 18.43 -6.82
N MET A 29 0.91 18.69 -6.27
CA MET A 29 1.41 20.05 -5.99
C MET A 29 1.57 20.89 -7.27
N LEU A 30 2.07 20.29 -8.36
CA LEU A 30 2.18 20.99 -9.65
C LEU A 30 0.84 21.44 -10.20
N ARG A 31 -0.23 20.68 -9.92
CA ARG A 31 -1.62 20.99 -10.32
C ARG A 31 -2.34 21.92 -9.35
N GLY A 32 -1.69 22.35 -8.27
CA GLY A 32 -2.31 23.20 -7.25
C GLY A 32 -3.37 22.49 -6.42
N ARG A 33 -3.41 21.15 -6.42
CA ARG A 33 -4.33 20.37 -5.58
C ARG A 33 -3.87 20.36 -4.12
N ILE A 34 -2.56 20.39 -3.93
CA ILE A 34 -1.85 20.42 -2.64
C ILE A 34 -0.98 21.68 -2.67
N LYS A 35 -0.91 22.41 -1.55
CA LYS A 35 -0.03 23.58 -1.41
C LYS A 35 1.41 23.23 -1.78
N ARG A 36 2.05 24.08 -2.59
CA ARG A 36 3.45 23.87 -3.02
C ARG A 36 4.40 24.04 -1.83
N SER A 37 5.38 23.13 -1.74
CA SER A 37 6.54 23.29 -0.86
C SER A 37 7.57 24.24 -1.49
N SER A 38 8.51 24.74 -0.68
CA SER A 38 9.63 25.57 -1.15
C SER A 38 10.52 24.79 -2.12
N GLY A 39 10.84 25.39 -3.26
CA GLY A 39 11.76 24.84 -4.26
C GLY A 39 11.12 24.47 -5.60
N ASN A 40 11.93 23.94 -6.51
CA ASN A 40 11.50 23.61 -7.88
C ASN A 40 10.80 22.24 -7.91
N ILE A 41 9.50 22.23 -7.57
CA ILE A 41 8.67 21.02 -7.54
C ILE A 41 8.67 20.28 -8.88
N PHE A 42 8.76 21.00 -10.01
CA PHE A 42 8.81 20.36 -11.33
C PHE A 42 10.09 19.53 -11.51
N LYS A 43 11.24 20.10 -11.12
CA LYS A 43 12.53 19.39 -11.14
C LYS A 43 12.50 18.15 -10.23
N LEU A 44 11.90 18.26 -9.04
CA LEU A 44 11.74 17.14 -8.11
C LEU A 44 10.83 16.05 -8.70
N HIS A 45 9.64 16.42 -9.16
CA HIS A 45 8.69 15.49 -9.79
C HIS A 45 9.35 14.72 -10.95
N LYS A 46 10.06 15.44 -11.84
CA LYS A 46 10.81 14.83 -12.95
C LYS A 46 11.89 13.86 -12.45
N LYS A 47 12.74 14.30 -11.50
CA LYS A 47 13.86 13.51 -10.97
C LYS A 47 13.38 12.21 -10.34
N TYR A 48 12.41 12.29 -9.44
CA TYR A 48 11.89 11.11 -8.74
C TYR A 48 10.99 10.24 -9.64
N GLY A 49 10.35 10.81 -10.66
CA GLY A 49 9.68 10.03 -11.70
C GLY A 49 10.65 9.15 -12.49
N ILE A 50 11.85 9.66 -12.80
CA ILE A 50 12.92 8.87 -13.44
C ILE A 50 13.43 7.79 -12.47
N TYR A 51 13.72 8.13 -11.21
CA TYR A 51 14.18 7.16 -10.22
C TYR A 51 13.18 6.02 -10.01
N PHE A 52 11.91 6.37 -9.87
CA PHE A 52 10.83 5.40 -9.81
C PHE A 52 10.82 4.50 -11.06
N GLY A 53 10.91 5.08 -12.26
CA GLY A 53 10.89 4.31 -13.49
C GLY A 53 12.10 3.38 -13.66
N SER A 54 13.30 3.87 -13.35
CA SER A 54 14.53 3.07 -13.36
C SER A 54 14.46 1.94 -12.32
N PHE A 55 13.90 2.19 -11.14
CA PHE A 55 13.75 1.19 -10.10
C PHE A 55 12.79 0.06 -10.53
N ILE A 56 11.62 0.41 -11.09
CA ILE A 56 10.65 -0.58 -11.61
C ILE A 56 11.26 -1.41 -12.75
N LEU A 57 12.00 -0.78 -13.67
CA LEU A 57 12.70 -1.51 -14.72
C LEU A 57 13.72 -2.49 -14.14
N GLY A 58 14.54 -2.03 -13.18
CA GLY A 58 15.52 -2.88 -12.50
C GLY A 58 14.89 -4.04 -11.76
N SER A 59 13.82 -3.81 -11.00
CA SER A 59 13.11 -4.88 -10.29
C SER A 59 12.46 -5.89 -11.24
N PHE A 60 11.92 -5.43 -12.37
CA PHE A 60 11.36 -6.33 -13.39
C PHE A 60 12.43 -7.19 -14.05
N ILE A 61 13.58 -6.61 -14.42
CA ILE A 61 14.72 -7.35 -14.98
C ILE A 61 15.22 -8.39 -13.96
N TYR A 62 15.34 -8.00 -12.69
CA TYR A 62 15.73 -8.91 -11.61
C TYR A 62 14.75 -10.09 -11.46
N GLY A 63 13.44 -9.82 -11.44
CA GLY A 63 12.42 -10.88 -11.39
C GLY A 63 12.43 -11.80 -12.62
N LEU A 64 12.65 -11.23 -13.81
CA LEU A 64 12.79 -12.00 -15.05
C LEU A 64 14.02 -12.92 -15.00
N TRP A 65 15.15 -12.40 -14.52
CA TRP A 65 16.38 -13.17 -14.35
C TRP A 65 16.17 -14.38 -13.44
N ILE A 66 15.56 -14.18 -12.26
CA ILE A 66 15.27 -15.28 -11.33
C ILE A 66 14.37 -16.33 -11.97
N ARG A 67 13.28 -15.92 -12.63
CA ARG A 67 12.34 -16.86 -13.26
C ARG A 67 12.98 -17.66 -14.40
N LEU A 68 13.83 -17.02 -15.21
CA LEU A 68 14.57 -17.70 -16.27
C LEU A 68 15.52 -18.77 -15.73
N GLN A 69 16.18 -18.51 -14.58
CA GLN A 69 17.02 -19.52 -13.92
C GLN A 69 16.23 -20.76 -13.47
N HIS A 70 14.92 -20.60 -13.21
CA HIS A 70 14.03 -21.69 -12.79
C HIS A 70 13.20 -22.28 -13.96
N GLY A 71 13.40 -21.82 -15.20
CA GLY A 71 12.66 -22.30 -16.36
C GLY A 71 11.17 -21.88 -16.39
N GLU A 72 10.77 -20.88 -15.60
CA GLU A 72 9.37 -20.46 -15.48
C GLU A 72 9.08 -19.21 -16.32
N SER A 73 7.92 -19.17 -16.98
CA SER A 73 7.49 -18.00 -17.74
C SER A 73 6.84 -16.94 -16.83
N ILE A 74 7.28 -15.69 -16.97
CA ILE A 74 6.75 -14.55 -16.20
C ILE A 74 5.25 -14.33 -16.47
N LEU A 75 4.79 -14.64 -17.69
CA LEU A 75 3.43 -14.36 -18.15
C LEU A 75 2.39 -15.35 -17.58
N LEU A 76 2.84 -16.49 -17.03
CA LEU A 76 1.93 -17.46 -16.41
C LEU A 76 1.39 -16.92 -15.07
N SER A 77 2.23 -16.24 -14.30
CA SER A 77 1.83 -15.67 -13.01
C SER A 77 1.02 -14.38 -13.17
N VAL A 78 0.06 -14.14 -12.26
CA VAL A 78 -0.68 -12.87 -12.22
C VAL A 78 0.26 -11.72 -11.84
N HIS A 79 1.14 -11.94 -10.87
CA HIS A 79 2.16 -10.97 -10.44
C HIS A 79 3.08 -10.54 -11.62
N GLY A 80 3.60 -11.49 -12.40
CA GLY A 80 4.45 -11.16 -13.56
C GLY A 80 3.71 -10.41 -14.66
N ARG A 81 2.43 -10.72 -14.91
CA ARG A 81 1.58 -9.94 -15.83
C ARG A 81 1.33 -8.52 -15.32
N LEU A 82 1.04 -8.34 -14.03
CA LEU A 82 0.88 -7.03 -13.41
C LEU A 82 2.19 -6.22 -13.47
N GLY A 83 3.32 -6.84 -13.16
CA GLY A 83 4.64 -6.24 -13.29
C GLY A 83 4.92 -5.71 -14.70
N LEU A 84 4.57 -6.47 -15.75
CA LEU A 84 4.69 -6.02 -17.14
C LEU A 84 3.78 -4.83 -17.44
N VAL A 85 2.52 -4.87 -16.99
CA VAL A 85 1.59 -3.75 -17.14
C VAL A 85 2.11 -2.49 -16.44
N ILE A 86 2.63 -2.62 -15.22
CA ILE A 86 3.26 -1.52 -14.48
C ILE A 86 4.44 -0.96 -15.27
N LEU A 87 5.32 -1.82 -15.79
CA LEU A 87 6.47 -1.40 -16.58
C LEU A 87 6.05 -0.62 -17.84
N LEU A 88 5.03 -1.10 -18.56
CA LEU A 88 4.49 -0.40 -19.74
C LEU A 88 3.90 0.96 -19.36
N ILE A 89 3.12 1.02 -18.28
CA ILE A 89 2.57 2.29 -17.77
C ILE A 89 3.70 3.24 -17.40
N VAL A 90 4.73 2.78 -16.70
CA VAL A 90 5.90 3.57 -16.30
C VAL A 90 6.68 4.08 -17.52
N ALA A 91 6.90 3.23 -18.53
CA ALA A 91 7.55 3.63 -19.78
C ALA A 91 6.75 4.74 -20.46
N LEU A 92 5.43 4.57 -20.55
CA LEU A 92 4.52 5.57 -21.08
C LEU A 92 4.48 6.85 -20.23
N GLN A 93 4.75 6.80 -18.92
CA GLN A 93 4.86 7.99 -18.07
C GLN A 93 6.16 8.76 -18.28
N VAL A 94 7.29 8.04 -18.30
CA VAL A 94 8.63 8.64 -18.28
C VAL A 94 9.09 9.06 -19.67
N ILE A 95 8.94 8.20 -20.69
CA ILE A 95 9.49 8.44 -22.04
C ILE A 95 8.89 9.70 -22.67
N PRO A 96 7.55 9.86 -22.78
CA PRO A 96 6.96 11.09 -23.30
C PRO A 96 7.30 12.31 -22.45
N GLY A 97 7.49 12.13 -21.14
CA GLY A 97 7.96 13.15 -20.22
C GLY A 97 9.40 13.61 -20.44
N LEU A 98 10.18 12.87 -21.24
CA LEU A 98 11.56 13.24 -21.62
C LEU A 98 11.65 13.69 -23.08
N THR A 99 10.86 13.09 -23.99
CA THR A 99 10.99 13.29 -25.44
C THR A 99 10.03 14.34 -26.02
N LEU A 100 8.81 14.47 -25.47
CA LEU A 100 7.82 15.39 -26.04
C LEU A 100 8.14 16.85 -25.70
N LYS A 101 8.33 17.66 -26.76
CA LYS A 101 8.46 19.12 -26.67
C LYS A 101 7.13 19.77 -26.28
N ASN A 102 6.02 19.37 -26.90
CA ASN A 102 4.67 19.79 -26.51
C ASN A 102 3.95 18.67 -25.75
N ARG A 103 3.57 18.95 -24.50
CA ARG A 103 2.98 17.97 -23.58
C ARG A 103 1.49 18.19 -23.35
N ALA A 104 0.86 19.14 -24.04
CA ALA A 104 -0.53 19.51 -23.80
C ALA A 104 -1.48 18.32 -24.03
N THR A 105 -1.30 17.61 -25.14
CA THR A 105 -2.11 16.44 -25.55
C THR A 105 -1.92 15.24 -24.62
N TYR A 106 -0.69 14.97 -24.19
CA TYR A 106 -0.37 13.83 -23.31
C TYR A 106 -0.72 14.07 -21.84
N ARG A 107 -0.90 15.33 -21.40
CA ARG A 107 -1.10 15.69 -19.99
C ARG A 107 -2.31 14.99 -19.35
N GLY A 108 -3.39 14.78 -20.11
CA GLY A 108 -4.57 14.07 -19.62
C GLY A 108 -4.23 12.65 -19.20
N LEU A 109 -3.68 11.90 -20.15
CA LEU A 109 -3.26 10.51 -20.00
C LEU A 109 -2.19 10.34 -18.91
N HIS A 110 -1.18 11.23 -18.89
CA HIS A 110 -0.14 11.27 -17.86
C HIS A 110 -0.73 11.24 -16.45
N LYS A 111 -1.73 12.10 -16.19
CA LYS A 111 -2.36 12.18 -14.87
C LYS A 111 -3.13 10.91 -14.50
N ILE A 112 -3.95 10.40 -15.42
CA ILE A 112 -4.82 9.24 -15.15
C ILE A 112 -3.95 8.04 -14.77
N MET A 113 -2.97 7.74 -15.62
CA MET A 113 -2.02 6.65 -15.42
C MET A 113 -1.13 6.88 -14.18
N GLY A 114 -0.69 8.13 -13.93
CA GLY A 114 0.10 8.47 -12.75
C GLY A 114 -0.63 8.22 -11.43
N TYR A 115 -1.92 8.58 -11.36
CA TYR A 115 -2.74 8.26 -10.17
C TYR A 115 -3.08 6.76 -10.08
N ALA A 116 -3.25 6.07 -11.21
CA ALA A 116 -3.54 4.64 -11.25
C ALA A 116 -2.35 3.76 -10.82
N LEU A 117 -1.11 4.24 -10.99
CA LEU A 117 0.09 3.46 -10.65
C LEU A 117 0.17 3.06 -9.16
N ALA A 118 -0.19 3.96 -8.24
CA ALA A 118 -0.13 3.67 -6.81
C ALA A 118 -1.04 2.51 -6.38
N PRO A 119 -2.35 2.49 -6.70
CA PRO A 119 -3.20 1.34 -6.38
C PRO A 119 -2.82 0.06 -7.13
N ILE A 120 -2.37 0.15 -8.39
CA ILE A 120 -1.90 -1.05 -9.13
C ILE A 120 -0.67 -1.66 -8.46
N LEU A 121 0.30 -0.83 -8.03
CA LEU A 121 1.47 -1.30 -7.29
C LEU A 121 1.11 -1.94 -5.96
N ILE A 122 0.12 -1.42 -5.24
CA ILE A 122 -0.37 -2.02 -4.01
C ILE A 122 -0.96 -3.41 -4.26
N ILE A 123 -1.75 -3.55 -5.34
CA ILE A 123 -2.33 -4.83 -5.75
C ILE A 123 -1.21 -5.81 -6.11
N ASP A 124 -0.24 -5.37 -6.91
CA ASP A 124 0.89 -6.20 -7.34
C ASP A 124 1.77 -6.64 -6.17
N ALA A 125 2.12 -5.71 -5.27
CA ALA A 125 2.88 -6.01 -4.06
C ALA A 125 2.13 -6.99 -3.14
N SER A 126 0.81 -6.81 -2.98
CA SER A 126 -0.03 -7.74 -2.22
C SER A 126 -0.07 -9.12 -2.88
N TRP A 127 -0.07 -9.18 -4.22
CA TRP A 127 -0.03 -10.43 -4.97
C TRP A 127 1.32 -11.16 -4.84
N GLY A 128 2.42 -10.41 -4.87
CA GLY A 128 3.76 -10.93 -4.60
C GLY A 128 3.88 -11.52 -3.20
N LEU A 129 3.41 -10.78 -2.18
CA LEU A 129 3.34 -11.28 -0.81
C LEU A 129 2.46 -12.54 -0.72
N TYR A 130 1.28 -12.51 -1.33
CA TYR A 130 0.33 -13.61 -1.36
C TYR A 130 0.91 -14.92 -1.92
N ASN A 131 1.73 -14.86 -2.97
CA ASN A 131 2.41 -16.04 -3.50
C ASN A 131 3.38 -16.68 -2.48
N GLY A 132 3.89 -15.89 -1.53
CA GLY A 132 4.77 -16.34 -0.45
C GLY A 132 4.04 -16.77 0.83
N VAL A 133 2.71 -16.93 0.85
CA VAL A 133 1.95 -17.37 2.03
C VAL A 133 1.40 -18.79 1.84
N ILE A 134 1.40 -19.60 2.92
CA ILE A 134 0.95 -21.01 2.94
C ILE A 134 -0.42 -21.21 2.28
N ALA A 135 -0.54 -22.33 1.57
CA ALA A 135 -1.76 -22.78 0.94
C ALA A 135 -2.83 -23.23 1.95
N GLY A 136 -3.75 -22.32 2.30
CA GLY A 136 -4.95 -22.65 3.08
C GLY A 136 -6.10 -21.67 2.87
N THR A 137 -5.81 -20.36 2.87
CA THR A 137 -6.85 -19.31 2.73
C THR A 137 -6.45 -18.18 1.82
N LYS A 138 -6.23 -18.58 0.60
CA LYS A 138 -5.55 -17.78 -0.39
C LYS A 138 -6.28 -16.47 -0.74
N ASN A 139 -7.57 -16.52 -1.02
CA ASN A 139 -8.27 -15.37 -1.59
C ASN A 139 -8.64 -14.30 -0.55
N LEU A 140 -9.00 -14.70 0.67
CA LEU A 140 -9.39 -13.76 1.73
C LEU A 140 -8.17 -13.01 2.29
N VAL A 141 -7.03 -13.69 2.46
CA VAL A 141 -5.78 -13.05 2.89
C VAL A 141 -5.30 -12.04 1.84
N LEU A 142 -5.38 -12.39 0.55
CA LEU A 142 -5.06 -11.47 -0.53
C LEU A 142 -6.00 -10.26 -0.56
N PHE A 143 -7.31 -10.48 -0.46
CA PHE A 143 -8.31 -9.40 -0.41
C PHE A 143 -8.10 -8.46 0.79
N HIS A 144 -7.82 -9.04 1.96
CA HIS A 144 -7.46 -8.32 3.19
C HIS A 144 -6.20 -7.47 2.99
N SER A 145 -5.14 -8.06 2.43
CA SER A 145 -3.87 -7.38 2.14
C SER A 145 -4.05 -6.20 1.18
N ILE A 146 -4.77 -6.41 0.08
CA ILE A 146 -5.05 -5.35 -0.91
C ILE A 146 -5.85 -4.22 -0.25
N SER A 147 -6.88 -4.58 0.53
CA SER A 147 -7.73 -3.61 1.22
C SER A 147 -6.94 -2.77 2.24
N GLY A 148 -6.03 -3.39 3.00
CA GLY A 148 -5.13 -2.70 3.92
C GLY A 148 -4.19 -1.75 3.20
N GLY A 149 -3.55 -2.19 2.12
CA GLY A 149 -2.68 -1.34 1.31
C GLY A 149 -3.42 -0.14 0.70
N LEU A 150 -4.62 -0.37 0.15
CA LEU A 150 -5.45 0.72 -0.39
C LEU A 150 -5.89 1.68 0.72
N ALA A 151 -6.26 1.19 1.91
CA ALA A 151 -6.57 2.03 3.05
C ALA A 151 -5.38 2.91 3.45
N ALA A 152 -4.15 2.36 3.46
CA ALA A 152 -2.93 3.14 3.70
C ALA A 152 -2.73 4.27 2.66
N LEU A 153 -3.04 4.01 1.39
CA LEU A 153 -2.99 5.03 0.33
C LEU A 153 -4.02 6.15 0.57
N PHE A 154 -5.27 5.80 0.93
CA PHE A 154 -6.30 6.79 1.24
C PHE A 154 -5.98 7.58 2.51
N LEU A 155 -5.43 6.95 3.56
CA LEU A 155 -4.94 7.64 4.76
C LEU A 155 -3.82 8.62 4.43
N THR A 156 -2.88 8.22 3.58
CA THR A 156 -1.83 9.12 3.08
C THR A 156 -2.44 10.32 2.34
N TRP A 157 -3.45 10.09 1.51
CA TRP A 157 -4.18 11.17 0.84
C TRP A 157 -4.88 12.09 1.85
N ILE A 158 -5.60 11.55 2.84
CA ILE A 158 -6.24 12.34 3.92
C ILE A 158 -5.22 13.22 4.63
N ILE A 159 -4.06 12.66 5.01
CA ILE A 159 -2.97 13.41 5.65
C ILE A 159 -2.53 14.59 4.78
N LEU A 160 -2.36 14.38 3.47
CA LEU A 160 -1.96 15.44 2.55
C LEU A 160 -3.03 16.54 2.42
N GLU A 161 -4.31 16.18 2.38
CA GLU A 161 -5.41 17.15 2.33
C GLU A 161 -5.50 17.99 3.60
N ILE A 162 -5.23 17.40 4.76
CA ILE A 162 -5.23 18.11 6.05
C ILE A 162 -3.98 18.99 6.19
N ARG A 163 -2.80 18.49 5.80
CA ARG A 163 -1.53 19.21 5.96
C ARG A 163 -1.37 20.38 5.02
N TYR A 164 -2.00 20.32 3.84
CA TYR A 164 -1.88 21.32 2.80
C TYR A 164 -3.26 21.76 2.31
N PRO A 165 -4.06 22.37 3.20
CA PRO A 165 -5.48 22.57 2.97
C PRO A 165 -5.74 23.55 1.83
N THR A 166 -6.78 23.25 1.08
CA THR A 166 -7.41 24.08 0.06
C THR A 166 -8.91 24.11 0.31
N GLN A 167 -9.64 25.02 -0.33
CA GLN A 167 -11.11 25.13 -0.22
C GLN A 167 -11.86 23.82 -0.49
N ARG A 168 -11.30 22.92 -1.29
CA ARG A 168 -11.90 21.61 -1.61
C ARG A 168 -11.28 20.44 -0.84
N SER A 169 -10.30 20.69 0.03
CA SER A 169 -9.56 19.61 0.72
C SER A 169 -10.43 18.85 1.70
N LEU A 170 -11.27 19.53 2.48
CA LEU A 170 -12.17 18.87 3.44
C LEU A 170 -13.15 17.91 2.74
N SER A 171 -13.78 18.35 1.65
CA SER A 171 -14.67 17.48 0.86
C SER A 171 -13.98 16.22 0.34
N ARG A 172 -12.75 16.35 -0.17
CA ARG A 172 -11.97 15.19 -0.64
C ARG A 172 -11.52 14.29 0.52
N ALA A 173 -11.11 14.87 1.64
CA ALA A 173 -10.75 14.14 2.85
C ALA A 173 -11.93 13.33 3.40
N ARG A 174 -13.15 13.87 3.39
CA ARG A 174 -14.39 13.14 3.76
C ARG A 174 -14.64 11.95 2.86
N VAL A 175 -14.57 12.13 1.53
CA VAL A 175 -14.75 11.01 0.59
C VAL A 175 -13.67 9.93 0.82
N ALA A 176 -12.41 10.34 0.95
CA ALA A 176 -11.32 9.42 1.23
C ALA A 176 -11.49 8.72 2.60
N SER A 177 -12.04 9.39 3.62
CA SER A 177 -12.27 8.79 4.93
C SER A 177 -13.39 7.77 4.90
N TYR A 178 -14.48 8.01 4.16
CA TYR A 178 -15.53 6.99 3.98
C TYR A 178 -15.00 5.74 3.28
N VAL A 179 -14.19 5.91 2.23
CA VAL A 179 -13.55 4.80 1.54
C VAL A 179 -12.57 4.07 2.47
N THR A 180 -11.82 4.81 3.29
CA THR A 180 -10.92 4.22 4.30
C THR A 180 -11.70 3.38 5.31
N VAL A 181 -12.80 3.88 5.86
CA VAL A 181 -13.66 3.13 6.79
C VAL A 181 -14.20 1.87 6.13
N PHE A 182 -14.68 1.96 4.88
CA PHE A 182 -15.14 0.79 4.14
C PHE A 182 -14.04 -0.27 3.97
N LEU A 183 -12.85 0.13 3.51
CA LEU A 183 -11.72 -0.78 3.29
C LEU A 183 -11.22 -1.41 4.60
N VAL A 184 -11.15 -0.63 5.68
CA VAL A 184 -10.74 -1.12 7.01
C VAL A 184 -11.78 -2.07 7.58
N THR A 185 -13.07 -1.70 7.56
CA THR A 185 -14.12 -2.52 8.17
C THR A 185 -14.46 -3.75 7.33
N ALA A 186 -14.84 -3.58 6.06
CA ALA A 186 -15.23 -4.70 5.21
C ALA A 186 -14.01 -5.50 4.73
N GLY A 187 -13.02 -4.79 4.21
CA GLY A 187 -11.83 -5.39 3.61
C GLY A 187 -10.86 -5.98 4.62
N CYS A 188 -10.61 -5.29 5.74
CA CYS A 188 -9.63 -5.76 6.71
C CYS A 188 -10.30 -6.53 7.85
N TRP A 189 -11.27 -5.94 8.54
CA TRP A 189 -11.84 -6.48 9.76
C TRP A 189 -12.78 -7.67 9.52
N ILE A 190 -13.77 -7.54 8.64
CA ILE A 190 -14.70 -8.65 8.34
C ILE A 190 -13.95 -9.80 7.64
N ALA A 191 -13.26 -9.53 6.52
CA ALA A 191 -12.58 -10.58 5.77
C ALA A 191 -11.42 -11.21 6.56
N GLY A 192 -10.62 -10.40 7.26
CA GLY A 192 -9.51 -10.87 8.09
C GLY A 192 -9.99 -11.66 9.31
N GLY A 193 -11.07 -11.21 9.96
CA GLY A 193 -11.65 -11.86 11.13
C GLY A 193 -12.29 -13.20 10.75
N TYR A 194 -13.01 -13.26 9.63
CA TYR A 194 -13.54 -14.52 9.11
C TYR A 194 -12.42 -15.52 8.80
N ASN A 195 -11.35 -15.08 8.13
CA ASN A 195 -10.17 -15.92 7.88
C ASN A 195 -9.51 -16.42 9.18
N TYR A 196 -9.43 -15.55 10.18
CA TYR A 196 -8.88 -15.89 11.49
C TYR A 196 -9.68 -17.02 12.16
N LEU A 197 -11.02 -16.86 12.20
CA LEU A 197 -11.92 -17.80 12.87
C LEU A 197 -12.02 -19.16 12.15
N THR A 198 -11.99 -19.15 10.81
CA THR A 198 -12.28 -20.37 10.03
C THR A 198 -11.04 -21.19 9.70
N SER A 199 -9.86 -20.56 9.61
CA SER A 199 -8.71 -21.23 9.00
C SER A 199 -7.40 -21.02 9.75
N TYR A 200 -7.14 -19.80 10.24
CA TYR A 200 -5.88 -19.53 10.95
C TYR A 200 -5.68 -20.45 12.16
N GLY A 201 -6.71 -20.59 13.01
CA GLY A 201 -6.63 -21.37 14.25
C GLY A 201 -6.32 -22.85 14.05
N PHE A 202 -6.79 -23.45 12.95
CA PHE A 202 -6.63 -24.88 12.70
C PHE A 202 -5.48 -25.22 11.73
N GLN A 203 -5.18 -24.32 10.78
CA GLN A 203 -4.25 -24.62 9.70
C GLN A 203 -2.88 -23.95 9.88
N VAL A 204 -2.83 -22.77 10.50
CA VAL A 204 -1.60 -21.96 10.55
C VAL A 204 -1.03 -21.89 11.97
N LYS A 205 -1.89 -21.70 12.98
CA LYS A 205 -1.47 -21.61 14.39
C LYS A 205 -0.66 -22.84 14.83
N PRO A 206 -1.09 -24.10 14.60
CA PRO A 206 -0.32 -25.27 15.04
C PRO A 206 1.08 -25.31 14.42
N LEU A 207 1.18 -25.01 13.12
CA LEU A 207 2.45 -24.99 12.39
C LEU A 207 3.43 -23.95 12.95
N ILE A 208 2.94 -22.78 13.40
CA ILE A 208 3.78 -21.76 14.03
C ILE A 208 4.26 -22.23 15.41
N LEU A 209 3.37 -22.80 16.21
CA LEU A 209 3.68 -23.21 17.59
C LEU A 209 4.62 -24.43 17.65
N GLU A 210 4.47 -25.38 16.74
CA GLU A 210 5.34 -26.55 16.62
C GLU A 210 6.62 -26.26 15.82
N GLY A 211 6.63 -25.14 15.09
CA GLY A 211 7.76 -24.71 14.27
C GLY A 211 8.88 -24.01 15.07
N PRO A 212 9.91 -23.51 14.38
CA PRO A 212 11.08 -22.91 15.02
C PRO A 212 10.84 -21.54 15.68
N TYR A 213 9.67 -20.91 15.43
CA TYR A 213 9.38 -19.54 15.87
C TYR A 213 8.01 -19.40 16.58
N PRO A 214 7.75 -20.11 17.70
CA PRO A 214 6.47 -20.08 18.40
C PRO A 214 6.10 -18.68 18.95
N TRP A 215 7.10 -17.89 19.33
CA TRP A 215 6.94 -16.51 19.84
C TRP A 215 6.17 -15.60 18.86
N VAL A 216 6.16 -15.92 17.56
CA VAL A 216 5.39 -15.16 16.56
C VAL A 216 3.89 -15.28 16.81
N HIS A 217 3.41 -16.43 17.25
CA HIS A 217 2.02 -16.55 17.68
C HIS A 217 1.80 -15.83 19.03
N GLU A 218 2.66 -16.13 20.01
CA GLU A 218 2.48 -15.70 21.40
C GLU A 218 2.55 -14.18 21.58
N ILE A 219 3.35 -13.48 20.76
CA ILE A 219 3.57 -12.04 20.89
C ILE A 219 2.98 -11.29 19.70
N VAL A 220 3.39 -11.64 18.47
CA VAL A 220 3.06 -10.84 17.28
C VAL A 220 1.59 -10.96 16.91
N MET A 221 1.02 -12.18 16.96
CA MET A 221 -0.42 -12.33 16.72
C MET A 221 -1.27 -11.72 17.82
N GLU A 222 -0.91 -11.89 19.08
CA GLU A 222 -1.65 -11.30 20.20
C GLU A 222 -1.71 -9.77 20.08
N LEU A 223 -0.57 -9.13 19.81
CA LEU A 223 -0.52 -7.68 19.54
C LEU A 223 -1.34 -7.30 18.31
N LYS A 224 -1.27 -8.10 17.25
CA LYS A 224 -2.03 -7.88 16.02
C LYS A 224 -3.54 -7.92 16.27
N GLU A 225 -4.04 -8.83 17.09
CA GLU A 225 -5.46 -8.94 17.43
C GLU A 225 -5.97 -7.69 18.15
N HIS A 226 -5.17 -7.12 19.05
CA HIS A 226 -5.52 -5.86 19.73
C HIS A 226 -5.61 -4.70 18.73
N ILE A 227 -4.59 -4.52 17.90
CA ILE A 227 -4.59 -3.45 16.88
C ILE A 227 -5.75 -3.63 15.91
N PHE A 228 -6.02 -4.87 15.52
CA PHE A 228 -7.09 -5.25 14.60
C PHE A 228 -8.47 -4.80 15.10
N VAL A 229 -8.76 -4.92 16.40
CA VAL A 229 -10.03 -4.48 17.00
C VAL A 229 -10.16 -2.95 17.02
N PHE A 230 -9.09 -2.22 17.33
CA PHE A 230 -9.15 -0.76 17.44
C PHE A 230 -9.13 -0.04 16.08
N LEU A 231 -8.59 -0.66 15.03
CA LEU A 231 -8.38 0.01 13.76
C LEU A 231 -9.67 0.52 13.08
N PRO A 232 -10.78 -0.25 13.02
CA PRO A 232 -12.07 0.26 12.53
C PRO A 232 -12.60 1.43 13.36
N ILE A 233 -12.40 1.39 14.68
CA ILE A 233 -12.86 2.44 15.60
C ILE A 233 -12.11 3.76 15.33
N ILE A 234 -10.79 3.69 15.19
CA ILE A 234 -9.95 4.86 14.87
C ILE A 234 -10.33 5.43 13.50
N ALA A 235 -10.49 4.57 12.48
CA ALA A 235 -10.90 4.99 11.14
C ALA A 235 -12.29 5.66 11.14
N LEU A 236 -13.24 5.08 11.88
CA LEU A 236 -14.59 5.62 12.02
C LEU A 236 -14.56 6.97 12.75
N ALA A 237 -13.84 7.08 13.86
CA ALA A 237 -13.70 8.33 14.61
C ALA A 237 -13.10 9.45 13.74
N LEU A 238 -12.06 9.15 12.96
CA LEU A 238 -11.49 10.10 11.99
C LEU A 238 -12.54 10.53 10.96
N SER A 239 -13.28 9.57 10.38
CA SER A 239 -14.28 9.86 9.36
C SER A 239 -15.46 10.65 9.89
N VAL A 240 -15.97 10.31 11.08
CA VAL A 240 -17.06 11.05 11.73
C VAL A 240 -16.60 12.48 12.01
N THR A 241 -15.41 12.66 12.60
CA THR A 241 -14.88 14.00 12.89
C THR A 241 -14.72 14.82 11.60
N LEU A 242 -14.18 14.25 10.52
CA LEU A 242 -14.08 14.94 9.23
C LEU A 242 -15.44 15.28 8.63
N SER A 243 -16.46 14.45 8.85
CA SER A 243 -17.81 14.66 8.33
C SER A 243 -18.56 15.79 9.03
N THR A 244 -18.34 15.96 10.34
CA THR A 244 -19.01 16.98 11.17
C THR A 244 -18.25 18.29 11.27
N LEU A 245 -16.94 18.29 10.97
CA LEU A 245 -16.12 19.49 11.02
C LEU A 245 -16.58 20.53 10.00
N ASP A 246 -16.72 21.78 10.44
CA ASP A 246 -17.02 22.91 9.58
C ASP A 246 -15.86 23.27 8.64
N GLY A 247 -16.20 23.80 7.45
CA GLY A 247 -15.21 24.17 6.43
C GLY A 247 -14.31 25.32 6.84
N ASP A 248 -14.86 26.35 7.48
CA ASP A 248 -14.11 27.53 7.89
C ASP A 248 -13.20 27.17 9.07
N ILE A 249 -13.71 26.40 10.03
CA ILE A 249 -12.88 25.85 11.13
C ILE A 249 -11.73 25.00 10.56
N PHE A 250 -12.00 24.15 9.57
CA PHE A 250 -10.96 23.33 8.95
C PHE A 250 -9.85 24.18 8.31
N LEU A 251 -10.18 25.32 7.70
CA LEU A 251 -9.20 26.19 7.02
C LEU A 251 -8.45 27.10 7.99
N ASP A 252 -9.10 27.59 9.03
CA ASP A 252 -8.55 28.62 9.90
C ASP A 252 -7.89 28.03 11.16
N ASP A 253 -8.40 26.91 11.69
CA ASP A 253 -7.85 26.31 12.90
C ASP A 253 -6.75 25.27 12.64
N THR A 254 -5.51 25.73 12.81
CA THR A 254 -4.32 24.87 12.75
C THR A 254 -4.30 23.77 13.82
N LYS A 255 -4.91 23.98 15.00
CA LYS A 255 -4.91 23.00 16.09
C LYS A 255 -5.80 21.80 15.75
N SER A 256 -7.02 22.06 15.28
CA SER A 256 -7.94 21.02 14.79
C SER A 256 -7.30 20.18 13.67
N ARG A 257 -6.66 20.83 12.68
CA ARG A 257 -5.94 20.11 11.63
C ARG A 257 -4.79 19.26 12.16
N ARG A 258 -4.03 19.76 13.15
CA ARG A 258 -2.94 19.00 13.76
C ARG A 258 -3.48 17.76 14.48
N ALA A 259 -4.55 17.88 15.25
CA ALA A 259 -5.19 16.75 15.92
C ALA A 259 -5.66 15.68 14.92
N LEU A 260 -6.38 16.10 13.87
CA LEU A 260 -6.82 15.19 12.79
C LEU A 260 -5.65 14.51 12.08
N THR A 261 -4.58 15.25 11.81
CA THR A 261 -3.37 14.67 11.21
C THR A 261 -2.76 13.60 12.11
N MET A 262 -2.70 13.82 13.43
CA MET A 262 -2.17 12.83 14.37
C MET A 262 -3.02 11.55 14.38
N ILE A 263 -4.35 11.66 14.37
CA ILE A 263 -5.25 10.51 14.28
C ILE A 263 -5.04 9.76 12.96
N ALA A 264 -4.91 10.49 11.83
CA ALA A 264 -4.66 9.87 10.54
C ALA A 264 -3.28 9.19 10.47
N TYR A 265 -2.24 9.77 11.09
CA TYR A 265 -0.93 9.12 11.21
C TYR A 265 -0.98 7.88 12.09
N LEU A 266 -1.71 7.92 13.21
CA LEU A 266 -1.91 6.75 14.06
C LEU A 266 -2.60 5.63 13.28
N ALA A 267 -3.69 5.93 12.57
CA ALA A 267 -4.38 4.96 11.73
C ALA A 267 -3.45 4.39 10.64
N LEU A 268 -2.69 5.24 9.95
CA LEU A 268 -1.75 4.80 8.92
C LEU A 268 -0.67 3.90 9.50
N PHE A 269 -0.07 4.29 10.62
CA PHE A 269 0.93 3.49 11.32
C PHE A 269 0.37 2.12 11.69
N MET A 270 -0.84 2.06 12.26
CA MET A 270 -1.49 0.81 12.63
C MET A 270 -1.78 -0.09 11.42
N VAL A 271 -2.26 0.47 10.30
CA VAL A 271 -2.45 -0.29 9.04
C VAL A 271 -1.13 -0.89 8.55
N LEU A 272 -0.06 -0.10 8.52
CA LEU A 272 1.26 -0.57 8.05
C LEU A 272 1.87 -1.61 9.00
N LEU A 273 1.72 -1.41 10.31
CA LEU A 273 2.17 -2.36 11.32
C LEU A 273 1.41 -3.69 11.22
N MET A 274 0.09 -3.64 11.01
CA MET A 274 -0.75 -4.82 10.74
C MET A 274 -0.27 -5.61 9.52
N PHE A 275 0.07 -4.90 8.44
CA PHE A 275 0.60 -5.51 7.22
C PHE A 275 1.94 -6.21 7.49
N LEU A 276 2.88 -5.52 8.15
CA LEU A 276 4.18 -6.08 8.53
C LEU A 276 4.04 -7.33 9.40
N MET A 277 3.23 -7.26 10.45
CA MET A 277 3.00 -8.41 11.34
C MET A 277 2.37 -9.58 10.58
N GLY A 278 1.37 -9.31 9.73
CA GLY A 278 0.74 -10.35 8.91
C GLY A 278 1.74 -11.09 8.01
N ALA A 279 2.71 -10.36 7.47
CA ALA A 279 3.82 -10.91 6.72
C ALA A 279 4.76 -11.79 7.57
N VAL A 280 5.15 -11.32 8.76
CA VAL A 280 5.96 -12.11 9.72
C VAL A 280 5.26 -13.41 10.12
N ILE A 281 3.97 -13.34 10.43
CA ILE A 281 3.13 -14.50 10.79
C ILE A 281 3.05 -15.50 9.63
N SER A 282 2.87 -15.00 8.41
CA SER A 282 2.81 -15.85 7.20
C SER A 282 4.11 -16.60 6.98
N ASN A 283 5.25 -15.91 7.12
CA ASN A 283 6.58 -16.51 6.99
C ASN A 283 6.86 -17.55 8.10
N ALA A 284 6.48 -17.25 9.35
CA ALA A 284 6.63 -18.19 10.46
C ALA A 284 5.83 -19.46 10.23
N GLY A 285 4.59 -19.33 9.76
CA GLY A 285 3.78 -20.48 9.41
C GLY A 285 4.42 -21.31 8.30
N GLN A 286 4.91 -20.66 7.22
CA GLN A 286 5.56 -21.38 6.11
C GLN A 286 6.78 -22.15 6.60
N THR A 287 7.63 -21.50 7.39
CA THR A 287 8.83 -22.14 7.95
C THR A 287 8.45 -23.32 8.83
N GLY A 288 7.40 -23.20 9.65
CA GLY A 288 6.86 -24.31 10.42
C GLY A 288 6.37 -25.46 9.55
N ALA A 289 5.64 -25.16 8.48
CA ALA A 289 5.17 -26.16 7.51
C ALA A 289 6.31 -26.90 6.81
N GLU A 290 7.45 -26.24 6.60
CA GLU A 290 8.65 -26.84 6.00
C GLU A 290 9.42 -27.70 7.02
N ALA A 291 9.50 -27.26 8.28
CA ALA A 291 10.22 -27.98 9.33
C ALA A 291 9.52 -29.26 9.79
N LEU A 292 8.20 -29.34 9.65
CA LEU A 292 7.38 -30.49 10.07
C LEU A 292 7.11 -31.50 8.94
N LYS A 293 7.68 -31.29 7.76
CA LYS A 293 7.70 -32.25 6.64
C LYS A 293 8.96 -33.10 6.68
#